data_AF-Q96RV0-F1
#
_entry.id   AF-Q96RV0-F1
#
_cell.length_a   1.000
_cell.length_b   1.000
_cell.length_c   1.000
_cell.angle_alpha   90.00
_cell.angle_beta   90.00
_cell.angle_gamma   90.00
#
_symmetry.space_group_name_H-M   'P 1'
#
loop_
_entity.id
_entity.type
_entity.pdbx_description
1 polymer ?
#
loop_
_entity_poly.entity_id
_entity_poly.type
_entity_poly.pdbx_seq_one_letter_code
_entity_poly.pdbx_strand_id
1 'polypeptide(L)'
;MMNMSLPFLWSLLTLLIFAEVNGERGELELQRQKRSINLQQPRMATERGNLVFLTGSAQNIEFRTGSLGKIKLNDEDLSECLHQIQKNKEDIIELKGSAIGLPQNISSQIYQLNSK
;
A
#
# COMPACT_ATOMS: atom_id res chain seq x y z
N MET A 1 49.53 16.14 -17.47
CA MET A 1 48.83 15.36 -18.51
C MET A 1 49.47 13.98 -18.56
N MET A 2 48.72 12.93 -18.23
CA MET A 2 49.26 11.56 -18.19
C MET A 2 49.40 11.06 -19.63
N ASN A 3 50.64 10.92 -20.10
CA ASN A 3 50.93 10.50 -21.48
C ASN A 3 50.74 8.98 -21.55
N MET A 4 49.56 8.51 -21.94
CA MET A 4 49.29 7.08 -22.06
C MET A 4 49.89 6.55 -23.36
N SER A 5 50.61 5.43 -23.29
CA SER A 5 51.21 4.83 -24.47
C SER A 5 50.13 4.32 -25.43
N LEU A 6 50.36 4.48 -26.73
CA LEU A 6 49.48 3.99 -27.79
C LEU A 6 49.02 2.51 -27.61
N PRO A 7 49.90 1.55 -27.22
CA PRO A 7 49.45 0.18 -26.98
C PRO A 7 48.52 0.04 -25.77
N PHE A 8 48.66 0.90 -24.75
CA PHE A 8 47.76 0.89 -23.60
C PHE A 8 46.36 1.36 -24.00
N LEU A 9 46.25 2.40 -24.83
CA LEU A 9 44.97 2.88 -25.35
C LEU A 9 44.27 1.83 -26.22
N TRP A 10 45.02 1.12 -27.06
CA TRP A 10 44.49 0.00 -27.85
C TRP A 10 44.00 -1.14 -26.96
N SER A 11 44.75 -1.49 -25.91
CA SER A 11 44.33 -2.52 -24.96
C SER A 11 43.04 -2.13 -24.23
N LEU A 12 42.90 -0.87 -23.81
CA LEU A 12 41.70 -0.37 -23.14
C LEU A 12 40.50 -0.35 -24.08
N LEU A 13 40.69 0.05 -25.34
CA LEU A 13 39.63 0.04 -26.35
C LEU A 13 39.16 -1.38 -26.65
N THR A 14 40.08 -2.35 -26.78
CA THR A 14 39.69 -3.76 -26.94
C THR A 14 38.92 -4.27 -25.74
N LEU A 15 39.34 -3.92 -24.51
CA LEU A 15 38.68 -4.37 -23.28
C LEU A 15 37.27 -3.77 -23.12
N LEU A 16 37.08 -2.52 -23.54
CA LEU A 16 35.76 -1.87 -23.59
C LEU A 16 34.82 -2.53 -24.60
N ILE A 17 35.33 -2.88 -25.79
CA ILE A 17 34.54 -3.61 -26.81
C ILE A 17 34.17 -5.02 -26.30
N PHE A 18 35.08 -5.72 -25.62
CA PHE A 18 34.77 -7.03 -25.01
C PHE A 18 33.81 -6.93 -23.81
N ALA A 19 33.86 -5.83 -23.04
CA ALA A 19 32.92 -5.59 -21.96
C ALA A 19 31.50 -5.30 -22.49
N GLU A 20 31.39 -4.60 -23.62
CA GLU A 20 30.11 -4.33 -24.29
C GLU A 20 29.53 -5.58 -24.98
N VAL A 21 30.39 -6.49 -25.47
CA VAL A 21 29.99 -7.79 -26.07
C VAL A 21 29.62 -8.85 -25.01
N ASN A 22 30.23 -8.82 -23.82
CA ASN A 22 29.85 -9.70 -22.70
C ASN A 22 28.70 -9.13 -21.85
N GLY A 23 28.25 -7.92 -22.14
CA GLY A 23 26.98 -7.40 -21.64
C GLY A 23 25.85 -8.09 -22.38
N GLU A 24 25.51 -9.32 -21.96
CA GLU A 24 24.34 -10.07 -22.41
C GLU A 24 23.10 -9.19 -22.38
N ARG A 25 22.81 -8.58 -23.52
CA ARG A 25 21.57 -7.89 -23.82
C ARG A 25 20.56 -8.98 -24.13
N GLY A 26 19.83 -9.44 -23.12
CA GLY A 26 18.51 -10.01 -23.33
C GLY A 26 18.23 -11.46 -22.92
N GLU A 27 18.96 -12.09 -22.00
CA GLU A 27 18.57 -13.44 -21.53
C GLU A 27 18.82 -13.75 -20.04
N LEU A 28 19.22 -12.76 -19.23
CA LEU A 28 19.39 -12.95 -17.77
C LEU A 28 18.12 -12.69 -16.95
N GLU A 29 16.99 -12.36 -17.57
CA GLU A 29 15.72 -12.20 -16.83
C GLU A 29 14.99 -13.52 -16.53
N LEU A 30 15.30 -14.61 -17.25
CA LEU A 30 14.52 -15.84 -17.13
C LEU A 30 15.03 -16.85 -16.07
N GLN A 31 16.22 -16.63 -15.53
CA GLN A 31 16.79 -17.50 -14.49
C GLN A 31 16.80 -16.83 -13.11
N ARG A 32 15.81 -15.98 -12.82
CA ARG A 32 15.45 -15.75 -11.42
C ARG A 32 14.95 -17.08 -10.88
N GLN A 33 15.82 -17.78 -10.15
CA GLN A 33 15.56 -19.04 -9.46
C GLN A 33 14.14 -18.99 -8.89
N LYS A 34 13.20 -19.70 -9.54
CA LYS A 34 11.80 -19.75 -9.10
C LYS A 34 11.83 -20.45 -7.75
N ARG A 35 11.89 -19.65 -6.68
CA ARG A 35 11.79 -20.14 -5.30
C ARG A 35 10.55 -21.03 -5.25
N SER A 36 10.65 -22.16 -4.56
CA SER A 36 9.47 -23.01 -4.37
C SER A 36 8.38 -22.13 -3.75
N ILE A 37 7.34 -21.86 -4.54
CA ILE A 37 6.21 -21.04 -4.12
C ILE A 37 5.36 -21.94 -3.23
N ASN A 38 5.66 -21.96 -1.93
CA ASN A 38 4.74 -22.52 -0.97
C ASN A 38 3.49 -21.65 -1.00
N LEU A 39 2.42 -22.15 -1.62
CA LEU A 39 1.15 -21.43 -1.78
C LEU A 39 0.49 -21.10 -0.45
N GLN A 40 0.91 -21.76 0.65
CA GLN A 40 0.38 -21.52 1.99
C GLN A 40 1.11 -20.40 2.74
N GLN A 41 2.23 -19.87 2.23
CA GLN A 41 2.92 -18.75 2.87
C GLN A 41 2.46 -17.39 2.29
N PRO A 42 2.41 -16.32 3.11
CA PRO A 42 2.15 -14.97 2.63
C PRO A 42 3.14 -14.55 1.54
N ARG A 43 2.63 -13.95 0.46
CA ARG A 43 3.43 -13.55 -0.70
C ARG A 43 2.85 -12.35 -1.43
N MET A 44 3.69 -11.75 -2.25
CA MET A 44 3.32 -10.71 -3.21
C MET A 44 3.44 -11.30 -4.61
N ALA A 45 2.40 -11.16 -5.44
CA ALA A 45 2.35 -11.71 -6.80
C ALA A 45 1.86 -10.65 -7.79
N THR A 46 2.12 -10.87 -9.08
CA THR A 46 1.61 -10.04 -10.17
C THR A 46 0.61 -10.85 -11.00
N GLU A 47 -0.62 -10.36 -11.13
CA GLU A 47 -1.69 -11.04 -11.87
C GLU A 47 -2.34 -10.09 -12.87
N ARG A 48 -2.08 -10.32 -14.18
CA ARG A 48 -2.65 -9.53 -15.29
C ARG A 48 -2.43 -8.01 -15.15
N GLY A 49 -1.24 -7.62 -14.68
CA GLY A 49 -0.88 -6.21 -14.46
C GLY A 49 -1.21 -5.68 -13.05
N ASN A 50 -1.88 -6.46 -12.20
CA ASN A 50 -2.17 -6.07 -10.82
C ASN A 50 -1.10 -6.57 -9.86
N LEU A 51 -0.77 -5.78 -8.84
CA LEU A 51 0.00 -6.24 -7.68
C LEU A 51 -0.97 -6.80 -6.64
N VAL A 52 -0.80 -8.06 -6.27
CA VAL A 52 -1.68 -8.78 -5.35
C VAL A 52 -0.89 -9.26 -4.12
N PHE A 53 -1.37 -8.89 -2.95
CA PHE A 53 -0.88 -9.39 -1.66
C PHE A 53 -1.73 -10.59 -1.26
N LEU A 54 -1.16 -11.79 -1.29
CA LEU A 54 -1.84 -13.03 -0.93
C LEU A 54 -1.37 -13.49 0.44
N THR A 55 -2.30 -13.63 1.37
CA THR A 55 -2.04 -14.28 2.66
C THR A 55 -2.13 -15.81 2.53
N GLY A 56 -1.52 -16.50 3.50
CA GLY A 56 -1.74 -17.93 3.73
C GLY A 56 -2.94 -18.18 4.63
N SER A 57 -3.36 -19.44 4.76
CA SER A 57 -4.35 -19.81 5.79
C SER A 57 -3.82 -19.47 7.18
N ALA A 58 -4.60 -18.73 7.96
CA ALA A 58 -4.24 -18.25 9.30
C ALA A 58 -2.94 -17.41 9.36
N GLN A 59 -2.57 -16.73 8.27
CA GLN A 59 -1.40 -15.85 8.21
C GLN A 59 -1.79 -14.43 7.82
N ASN A 60 -0.98 -13.46 8.25
CA ASN A 60 -1.20 -12.04 7.98
C ASN A 60 -0.13 -11.47 7.04
N ILE A 61 -0.48 -10.37 6.38
CA ILE A 61 0.49 -9.41 5.84
C ILE A 61 0.30 -8.14 6.65
N GLU A 62 1.35 -7.73 7.35
CA GLU A 62 1.29 -6.61 8.29
C GLU A 62 2.10 -5.44 7.77
N PHE A 63 1.44 -4.28 7.64
CA PHE A 63 2.08 -3.02 7.35
C PHE A 63 2.24 -2.25 8.65
N ARG A 64 3.50 -1.97 9.01
CA ARG A 64 3.85 -1.24 10.24
C ARG A 64 4.65 -0.01 9.86
N THR A 65 4.40 1.07 10.57
CA THR A 65 5.05 2.36 10.34
C THR A 65 5.74 2.83 11.60
N GLY A 66 6.79 3.64 11.43
CA GLY A 66 7.44 4.36 12.53
C GLY A 66 6.59 5.53 13.02
N SER A 67 7.08 6.25 14.03
CA SER A 67 6.34 7.34 14.70
C SER A 67 5.81 8.44 13.78
N LEU A 68 6.55 8.78 12.72
CA LEU A 68 6.16 9.81 11.74
C LEU A 68 5.75 9.25 10.38
N GLY A 69 5.82 7.93 10.19
CA GLY A 69 5.48 7.34 8.90
C GLY A 69 3.97 7.16 8.77
N LYS A 70 3.47 7.26 7.54
CA LYS A 70 2.04 7.13 7.20
C LYS A 70 1.85 5.96 6.24
N ILE A 71 0.73 5.25 6.37
CA ILE A 71 0.28 4.27 5.37
C ILE A 71 -0.73 4.99 4.48
N LYS A 72 -0.39 5.14 3.20
CA LYS A 72 -1.29 5.74 2.22
C LYS A 72 -1.89 4.69 1.30
N LEU A 73 -3.19 4.79 1.08
CA LEU A 73 -3.92 4.02 0.08
C LEU A 73 -4.38 4.99 -1.00
N ASN A 74 -3.71 4.96 -2.15
CA ASN A 74 -3.73 6.06 -3.12
C ASN A 74 -3.28 7.37 -2.44
N ASP A 75 -4.13 8.40 -2.44
CA ASP A 75 -3.83 9.70 -1.85
C ASP A 75 -4.28 9.83 -0.38
N GLU A 76 -5.02 8.84 0.13
CA GLU A 76 -5.65 8.87 1.46
C GLU A 76 -4.73 8.31 2.55
N ASP A 77 -4.70 8.99 3.70
CA ASP A 77 -3.99 8.52 4.89
C ASP A 77 -4.88 7.58 5.72
N LEU A 78 -4.47 6.31 5.82
CA LEU A 78 -5.21 5.29 6.56
C LEU A 78 -5.46 5.68 8.03
N SER A 79 -4.49 6.35 8.67
CA SER A 79 -4.65 6.77 10.06
C SER A 79 -5.73 7.83 10.19
N GLU A 80 -5.78 8.81 9.30
CA GLU A 80 -6.80 9.87 9.30
C GLU A 80 -8.20 9.28 9.08
N CYS A 81 -8.35 8.33 8.14
CA CYS A 81 -9.61 7.61 7.93
C CYS A 81 -10.07 6.86 9.19
N LEU A 82 -9.17 6.15 9.87
CA LEU A 82 -9.50 5.40 11.09
C LEU A 82 -9.92 6.32 12.25
N HIS A 83 -9.27 7.47 12.41
CA HIS A 83 -9.69 8.49 13.39
C HIS A 83 -11.09 9.01 13.09
N GLN A 84 -11.41 9.26 11.82
CA GLN A 84 -12.75 9.72 11.44
C GLN A 84 -13.83 8.66 11.71
N ILE A 85 -13.53 7.37 11.46
CA ILE A 85 -14.44 6.27 11.80
C ILE A 85 -14.71 6.23 13.30
N GLN A 86 -13.66 6.38 14.13
CA GLN A 86 -13.79 6.40 15.58
C GLN A 86 -14.63 7.60 16.05
N LYS A 87 -14.37 8.79 15.51
CA LYS A 87 -15.16 9.98 15.83
C LYS A 87 -16.63 9.82 15.44
N ASN A 88 -16.90 9.33 14.24
CA ASN A 88 -18.28 9.08 13.79
C ASN A 88 -18.99 8.06 14.70
N LYS A 89 -18.28 7.04 15.19
CA LYS A 89 -18.82 6.07 16.16
C LYS A 89 -19.21 6.75 17.47
N GLU A 90 -18.35 7.62 18.01
CA GLU A 90 -18.61 8.37 19.24
C GLU A 90 -19.82 9.31 19.08
N ASP A 91 -19.85 10.09 17.99
CA ASP A 91 -20.96 10.99 17.67
C ASP A 91 -22.28 10.22 17.55
N ILE A 92 -22.28 9.05 16.90
CA ILE A 92 -23.48 8.19 16.79
C ILE A 92 -23.93 7.67 18.16
N ILE A 93 -23.00 7.32 19.06
CA ILE A 93 -23.34 6.88 20.41
C ILE A 93 -24.00 8.04 21.19
N GLU A 94 -23.44 9.24 21.10
CA GLU A 94 -23.99 10.43 21.76
C GLU A 94 -25.38 10.77 21.21
N LEU A 95 -25.54 10.81 19.89
CA LEU A 95 -26.82 11.08 19.23
C LEU A 95 -27.87 10.04 19.63
N LYS A 96 -27.52 8.74 19.66
CA LYS A 96 -28.43 7.70 20.14
C LYS A 96 -28.79 7.88 21.61
N GLY A 97 -27.83 8.25 22.45
CA GLY A 97 -28.06 8.58 23.86
C GLY A 97 -29.07 9.72 24.03
N SER A 98 -28.88 10.82 23.27
CA SER A 98 -29.79 11.97 23.31
C SER A 98 -31.22 11.62 22.85
N ALA A 99 -31.36 10.71 21.90
CA ALA A 99 -32.66 10.29 21.36
C ALA A 99 -33.50 9.48 22.37
N ILE A 100 -32.87 8.78 23.33
CA ILE A 100 -33.58 7.98 24.34
C ILE A 100 -34.40 8.87 25.28
N GLY A 101 -33.96 10.11 25.53
CA GLY A 101 -34.65 11.08 26.37
C GLY A 101 -35.74 11.89 25.66
N LEU A 102 -35.92 11.74 24.35
CA LEU A 102 -36.93 12.48 23.61
C LEU A 102 -38.34 11.92 23.89
N PRO A 103 -39.35 12.78 24.10
CA PRO A 103 -40.73 12.35 24.19
C PRO A 103 -41.14 11.59 22.91
N GLN A 104 -41.70 10.38 23.05
CA GLN A 104 -42.10 9.56 21.90
C GLN A 104 -43.26 10.17 21.09
N ASN A 105 -43.90 11.21 21.61
CA ASN A 105 -45.13 11.77 21.11
C ASN A 105 -45.00 13.24 20.67
N ILE A 106 -43.79 13.72 20.32
CA ILE A 106 -43.58 15.11 19.84
C ILE A 106 -44.56 15.46 18.72
N SER A 107 -44.82 14.55 17.78
CA SER A 107 -45.80 14.78 16.71
C SER A 107 -47.21 15.09 17.23
N SER A 108 -47.69 14.41 18.28
CA SER A 108 -49.01 14.69 18.84
C SER A 108 -49.04 15.97 19.69
N GLN A 109 -47.93 16.30 20.37
CA GLN A 109 -47.78 17.57 21.08
C GLN A 109 -47.87 18.76 20.11
N ILE A 110 -47.29 18.65 18.91
CA ILE A 110 -47.39 19.67 17.86
C ILE A 110 -48.85 19.86 17.41
N TYR A 111 -49.60 18.78 17.19
CA TYR A 111 -51.02 18.87 16.84
C TYR A 111 -51.85 19.58 17.93
N GLN A 112 -51.59 19.30 19.21
CA GLN A 112 -52.29 19.95 20.33
C GLN A 112 -52.00 21.45 20.42
N LEU A 113 -50.77 21.87 20.12
CA LEU A 113 -50.40 23.29 20.08
C LEU A 113 -51.10 24.02 18.92
N ASN A 114 -51.19 23.38 17.75
CA ASN A 114 -51.84 23.96 16.57
C ASN A 114 -53.37 24.01 16.66
N SER A 115 -53.97 23.24 17.57
CA SER A 115 -55.42 23.26 17.83
C SER A 115 -55.86 24.31 18.85
N LYS A 116 -54.93 25.10 19.40
CA LYS A 116 -55.20 26.26 20.25
C LYS A 116 -55.18 27.54 19.43
#